data_AF-A0A023FUE3-F1
#
_entry.id   AF-A0A023FUE3-F1
#
_cell.length_a   1.000
_cell.length_b   1.000
_cell.length_c   1.000
_cell.angle_alpha   90.00
_cell.angle_beta   90.00
_cell.angle_gamma   90.00
#
_symmetry.space_group_name_H-M   'P 1'
#
loop_
_entity.id
_entity.type
_entity.pdbx_description
1 polymer ?
#
loop_
_entity_poly.entity_id
_entity_poly.type
_entity_poly.pdbx_seq_one_letter_code
_entity_poly.pdbx_strand_id
1 'polypeptide(L)'
;MARKQLLVAWKALRRVLLLVFVWMGVCYAVFHFTHGAGNSFLIGPFQRSLLQTAAPPEHHVPVEPLKAVATARLESSTALVRDTTPDGKTLLDLSPHVDISPSASMKAFLSRLSNMSNIPSAYWENGRKPPISSKSCVKYPELYDLSFNNLYWQKLSVRNGTFYIYGAYFDNRARVGNVPLVRILVMADKIKPPPTLCQLWYNTGSYPTISTTKYTYAWYSKWGN
;
A
#
# COMPACT_ATOMS: atom_id res chain seq x y z
N MET A 1 75.99 22.43 -5.88
CA MET A 1 75.22 21.18 -5.63
C MET A 1 73.69 21.37 -5.64
N ALA A 2 73.15 22.53 -5.26
CA ALA A 2 71.69 22.76 -5.13
C ALA A 2 70.85 22.55 -6.41
N ARG A 3 71.37 22.91 -7.60
CA ARG A 3 70.61 22.85 -8.87
C ARG A 3 70.31 21.41 -9.33
N LYS A 4 71.18 20.45 -9.00
CA LYS A 4 70.95 19.02 -9.31
C LYS A 4 69.89 18.40 -8.40
N GLN A 5 69.85 18.79 -7.13
CA GLN A 5 68.83 18.33 -6.17
C GLN A 5 67.43 18.83 -6.54
N LEU A 6 67.31 20.07 -7.03
CA LEU A 6 66.04 20.64 -7.47
C LEU A 6 65.45 19.89 -8.69
N LEU A 7 66.30 19.48 -9.64
CA LEU A 7 65.88 18.73 -10.82
C LEU A 7 65.44 17.29 -10.48
N VAL A 8 66.06 16.67 -9.47
CA VAL A 8 65.66 15.34 -8.98
C VAL A 8 64.31 15.43 -8.25
N ALA A 9 64.13 16.45 -7.40
CA ALA A 9 62.86 16.71 -6.71
C ALA A 9 61.71 16.99 -7.70
N TRP A 10 61.97 17.76 -8.77
CA TRP A 10 60.97 18.02 -9.81
C TRP A 10 60.54 16.76 -10.58
N LYS A 11 61.50 15.87 -10.90
CA LYS A 11 61.20 14.57 -11.53
C LYS A 11 60.40 13.66 -10.61
N ALA A 12 60.69 13.67 -9.31
CA ALA A 12 59.92 12.91 -8.32
C ALA A 12 58.49 13.45 -8.19
N LEU A 13 58.31 14.77 -8.08
CA LEU A 13 57.00 15.40 -7.99
C LEU A 13 56.14 15.10 -9.23
N ARG A 14 56.73 15.17 -10.44
CA ARG A 14 56.02 14.84 -11.69
C ARG A 14 55.55 13.38 -11.71
N ARG A 15 56.35 12.45 -11.21
CA ARG A 15 55.97 11.02 -11.11
C ARG A 15 54.83 10.83 -10.10
N VAL A 16 54.88 11.49 -8.95
CA VAL A 16 53.80 11.42 -7.95
C VAL A 16 52.50 11.99 -8.50
N LEU A 17 52.53 13.14 -9.17
CA LEU A 17 51.34 13.73 -9.79
C LEU A 17 50.73 12.81 -10.85
N LEU A 18 51.55 12.18 -11.70
CA LEU A 18 51.07 11.21 -12.68
C LEU A 18 50.39 10.00 -12.02
N LEU A 19 50.96 9.46 -10.93
CA LEU A 19 50.33 8.37 -10.19
C LEU A 19 48.98 8.78 -9.59
N VAL A 20 48.87 10.00 -9.06
CA VAL A 20 47.61 10.52 -8.53
C VAL A 20 46.55 10.66 -9.62
N PHE A 21 46.90 11.23 -10.79
CA PHE A 21 45.94 11.35 -11.90
C PHE A 21 45.48 10.00 -12.44
N VAL A 22 46.40 9.03 -12.57
CA VAL A 22 46.07 7.67 -12.99
C VAL A 22 45.15 7.00 -11.96
N TRP A 23 45.46 7.14 -10.67
CA TRP A 23 44.63 6.59 -9.58
C TRP A 23 43.22 7.19 -9.57
N MET A 24 43.10 8.52 -9.71
CA MET A 24 41.82 9.20 -9.79
C MET A 24 41.00 8.74 -11.01
N GLY A 25 41.64 8.52 -12.16
CA GLY A 25 41.00 7.96 -13.35
C GLY A 25 40.47 6.54 -13.14
N VAL A 26 41.26 5.69 -12.47
CA VAL A 26 40.85 4.31 -12.12
C VAL A 26 39.66 4.35 -11.14
N CYS A 27 39.72 5.18 -10.10
CA CYS A 27 38.60 5.33 -9.16
C CYS A 27 37.32 5.83 -9.85
N TYR A 28 37.44 6.80 -10.76
CA TYR A 28 36.31 7.30 -11.54
C TYR A 28 35.69 6.21 -12.43
N ALA A 29 36.51 5.42 -13.13
CA ALA A 29 36.03 4.32 -13.96
C ALA A 29 35.28 3.27 -13.11
N VAL A 30 35.86 2.84 -11.98
CA VAL A 30 35.21 1.90 -11.07
C VAL A 30 33.89 2.46 -10.55
N PHE A 31 33.85 3.73 -10.14
CA PHE A 31 32.61 4.38 -9.69
C PHE A 31 31.55 4.43 -10.81
N HIS A 32 31.93 4.80 -12.03
CA HIS A 32 31.01 4.90 -13.16
C HIS A 32 30.47 3.53 -13.60
N PHE A 33 31.29 2.48 -13.62
CA PHE A 33 30.85 1.13 -13.98
C PHE A 33 30.03 0.45 -12.88
N THR A 34 30.26 0.78 -11.60
CA THR A 34 29.46 0.26 -10.48
C THR A 34 28.12 0.96 -10.31
N HIS A 35 28.03 2.26 -10.64
CA HIS A 35 26.78 3.03 -10.58
C HIS A 35 25.97 3.03 -11.88
N GLY A 36 26.57 2.71 -13.03
CA GLY A 36 25.90 2.67 -14.33
C GLY A 36 24.84 1.57 -14.50
N ALA A 37 24.75 0.62 -13.56
CA ALA A 37 23.71 -0.41 -13.52
C ALA A 37 22.55 -0.02 -12.57
N GLY A 38 22.19 1.26 -12.55
CA GLY A 38 20.97 1.73 -11.88
C GLY A 38 19.75 1.21 -12.62
N ASN A 39 19.15 0.13 -12.10
CA ASN A 39 17.87 -0.41 -12.55
C ASN A 39 16.84 0.72 -12.74
N SER A 40 16.48 1.04 -13.98
CA SER A 40 15.48 2.05 -14.37
C SER A 40 14.04 1.72 -13.94
N PHE A 41 13.84 0.73 -13.07
CA PHE A 41 12.52 0.25 -12.64
C PHE A 41 11.95 1.00 -11.43
N LEU A 42 12.65 1.98 -10.88
CA LEU A 42 12.24 2.73 -9.68
C LEU A 42 11.81 4.18 -9.94
N ILE A 43 11.71 4.60 -11.21
CA ILE A 43 11.15 5.91 -11.61
C ILE A 43 9.68 5.72 -12.02
N GLY A 44 8.91 5.10 -11.14
CA GLY A 44 7.46 5.33 -11.08
C GLY A 44 7.20 6.18 -9.85
N PRO A 45 6.15 7.02 -9.80
CA PRO A 45 5.75 7.66 -8.57
C PRO A 45 5.34 6.57 -7.58
N PHE A 46 6.31 6.08 -6.80
CA PHE A 46 6.05 5.24 -5.65
C PHE A 46 5.23 6.13 -4.71
N GLN A 47 3.94 5.85 -4.55
CA GLN A 47 3.08 6.54 -3.61
C GLN A 47 3.59 6.30 -2.17
N ARG A 48 4.66 7.00 -1.80
CA ARG A 48 5.10 7.21 -0.42
C ARG A 48 4.37 8.41 0.17
N SER A 49 3.05 8.46 0.04
CA SER A 49 2.27 9.61 0.49
C SER A 49 0.94 9.19 1.10
N LEU A 50 0.97 8.38 2.16
CA LEU A 50 -0.15 8.24 3.09
C LEU A 50 0.28 8.24 4.57
N LEU A 51 1.46 8.78 4.88
CA LEU A 51 1.90 8.96 6.27
C LEU A 51 2.28 10.40 6.64
N GLN A 52 2.00 11.38 5.76
CA GLN A 52 2.37 12.78 6.01
C GLN A 52 1.31 13.83 5.69
N THR A 53 0.06 13.43 5.45
CA THR A 53 -1.07 14.37 5.46
C THR A 53 -2.18 13.85 6.37
N ALA A 54 -1.84 13.65 7.64
CA ALA A 54 -2.84 13.71 8.71
C ALA A 54 -2.98 15.18 9.15
N ALA A 55 -3.25 16.07 8.19
CA ALA A 55 -3.99 17.28 8.50
C ALA A 55 -5.47 16.85 8.50
N PRO A 56 -6.27 17.17 9.53
CA PRO A 56 -7.70 16.90 9.49
C PRO A 56 -8.27 17.53 8.22
N PRO A 57 -9.15 16.85 7.46
CA PRO A 57 -9.92 17.57 6.46
C PRO A 57 -10.80 18.58 7.22
N GLU A 58 -10.42 19.85 7.19
CA GLU A 58 -11.37 20.94 7.41
C GLU A 58 -12.41 20.84 6.29
N HIS A 59 -13.46 20.07 6.57
CA HIS A 59 -14.74 20.26 5.90
C HIS A 59 -15.28 21.60 6.39
N HIS A 60 -14.86 22.69 5.74
CA HIS A 60 -15.67 23.88 5.66
C HIS A 60 -16.90 23.54 4.83
N VAL A 61 -17.93 23.05 5.51
CA VAL A 61 -19.31 23.19 5.05
C VAL A 61 -19.59 24.69 5.08
N PRO A 62 -19.90 25.36 3.96
CA PRO A 62 -20.43 26.70 4.01
C PRO A 62 -21.79 26.61 4.70
N VAL A 63 -21.87 27.03 5.96
CA VAL A 63 -23.14 27.32 6.61
C VAL A 63 -23.62 28.63 5.98
N GLU A 64 -24.44 28.51 4.94
CA GLU A 64 -25.17 29.63 4.38
C GLU A 64 -26.25 30.05 5.41
N PRO A 65 -26.30 31.32 5.84
CA PRO A 65 -27.29 31.76 6.82
C PRO A 65 -28.67 31.83 6.17
N LEU A 66 -29.60 31.06 6.71
CA LEU A 66 -31.00 31.07 6.32
C LEU A 66 -31.58 32.46 6.61
N LYS A 67 -31.73 33.28 5.56
CA LYS A 67 -32.51 34.53 5.61
C LYS A 67 -33.97 34.18 5.91
N ALA A 68 -34.46 34.70 7.03
CA ALA A 68 -35.85 34.63 7.44
C ALA A 68 -36.74 35.59 6.62
N VAL A 69 -37.86 35.08 6.09
CA VAL A 69 -39.12 35.78 5.74
C VAL A 69 -40.19 34.65 5.57
N ALA A 70 -41.40 34.62 6.11
CA ALA A 70 -42.14 35.38 7.11
C ALA A 70 -43.18 34.44 7.76
N THR A 71 -43.61 34.85 8.96
CA THR A 71 -44.60 34.28 9.88
C THR A 71 -45.96 33.91 9.30
N ALA A 72 -46.48 32.74 9.68
CA ALA A 72 -47.90 32.56 10.00
C ALA A 72 -48.02 31.77 11.31
N ARG A 73 -48.68 32.44 12.27
CA ARG A 73 -48.98 32.03 13.65
C ARG A 73 -49.85 30.76 13.62
N LEU A 74 -49.56 29.76 14.46
CA LEU A 74 -50.63 28.90 14.96
C LEU A 74 -50.36 28.49 16.40
N GLU A 75 -51.41 28.69 17.19
CA GLU A 75 -51.44 28.66 18.64
C GLU A 75 -51.34 27.25 19.20
N SER A 76 -50.89 27.20 20.45
CA SER A 76 -50.94 26.04 21.31
C SER A 76 -52.40 25.62 21.53
N SER A 77 -52.72 24.38 21.16
CA SER A 77 -53.85 23.65 21.72
C SER A 77 -53.42 22.23 22.06
N THR A 78 -53.35 21.99 23.36
CA THR A 78 -53.41 20.72 24.06
C THR A 78 -54.14 19.59 23.30
N ALA A 79 -53.46 18.47 23.06
CA ALA A 79 -54.10 17.19 22.81
C ALA A 79 -53.18 16.02 23.23
N LEU A 80 -53.55 15.41 24.36
CA LEU A 80 -53.44 14.01 24.75
C LEU A 80 -52.27 13.16 24.19
N VAL A 81 -51.50 12.63 25.14
CA VAL A 81 -50.71 11.39 25.04
C VAL A 81 -51.47 10.37 24.19
N ARG A 82 -50.99 10.14 22.95
CA ARG A 82 -51.33 8.96 22.17
C ARG A 82 -50.14 8.03 22.21
N ASP A 83 -50.29 7.01 23.03
CA ASP A 83 -49.56 5.76 22.93
C ASP A 83 -49.65 5.29 21.47
N THR A 84 -48.51 5.34 20.77
CA THR A 84 -48.39 4.80 19.42
C THR A 84 -47.21 3.86 19.42
N THR A 85 -47.45 2.66 19.95
CA THR A 85 -46.76 1.46 19.47
C THR A 85 -46.77 1.50 17.94
N PRO A 86 -45.62 1.41 17.26
CA PRO A 86 -45.59 1.43 15.81
C PRO A 86 -46.29 0.16 15.33
N ASP A 87 -47.49 0.30 14.77
CA ASP A 87 -48.24 -0.78 14.16
C ASP A 87 -47.38 -1.43 13.07
N GLY A 88 -46.91 -2.66 13.33
CA GLY A 88 -46.04 -3.41 12.42
C GLY A 88 -46.65 -3.65 11.03
N LYS A 89 -47.96 -3.44 10.89
CA LYS A 89 -48.67 -3.49 9.60
C LYS A 89 -48.27 -2.34 8.67
N THR A 90 -48.03 -1.14 9.21
CA THR A 90 -47.59 0.03 8.45
C THR A 90 -46.15 -0.11 7.98
N LEU A 91 -45.33 -0.90 8.69
CA LEU A 91 -43.95 -1.22 8.33
C LEU A 91 -43.83 -2.24 7.19
N LEU A 92 -44.81 -3.15 7.08
CA LEU A 92 -44.86 -4.18 6.03
C LEU A 92 -45.44 -3.67 4.70
N ASP A 93 -46.14 -2.54 4.73
CA ASP A 93 -46.75 -1.89 3.56
C ASP A 93 -45.83 -0.85 2.89
N LEU A 94 -44.69 -0.55 3.52
CA LEU A 94 -43.64 0.27 2.91
C LEU A 94 -42.95 -0.53 1.82
N SER A 95 -43.23 -0.15 0.57
CA SER A 95 -42.47 -0.64 -0.58
C SER A 95 -40.99 -0.32 -0.36
N PRO A 96 -40.08 -1.31 -0.44
CA PRO A 96 -38.66 -1.04 -0.28
C PRO A 96 -38.25 -0.02 -1.34
N HIS A 97 -37.54 1.03 -0.92
CA HIS A 97 -36.96 1.99 -1.85
C HIS A 97 -35.84 1.29 -2.61
N VAL A 98 -36.22 0.65 -3.73
CA VAL A 98 -35.29 0.03 -4.66
C VAL A 98 -34.70 1.16 -5.49
N ASP A 99 -33.39 1.32 -5.42
CA ASP A 99 -32.68 2.26 -6.27
C ASP A 99 -32.83 1.82 -7.74
N ILE A 100 -33.62 2.57 -8.51
CA ILE A 100 -33.90 2.35 -9.94
C ILE A 100 -32.97 3.21 -10.82
N SER A 101 -31.95 3.85 -10.23
CA SER A 101 -31.00 4.60 -11.02
C SER A 101 -30.29 3.68 -12.02
N PRO A 102 -30.03 4.15 -13.26
CA PRO A 102 -29.41 3.32 -14.29
C PRO A 102 -28.06 2.84 -13.77
N SER A 103 -27.81 1.53 -13.85
CA SER A 103 -26.52 0.97 -13.44
C SER A 103 -25.43 1.67 -14.24
N ALA A 104 -24.58 2.43 -13.56
CA ALA A 104 -23.43 3.05 -14.19
C ALA A 104 -22.65 1.94 -14.91
N SER A 105 -22.16 2.22 -16.13
CA SER A 105 -21.33 1.25 -16.84
C SER A 105 -20.22 0.75 -15.90
N MET A 106 -19.88 -0.55 -15.94
CA MET A 106 -18.86 -1.15 -15.07
C MET A 106 -17.57 -0.32 -15.06
N LYS A 107 -17.18 0.22 -16.21
CA LYS A 107 -16.02 1.10 -16.37
C LYS A 107 -16.14 2.41 -15.57
N ALA A 108 -17.31 3.05 -15.55
CA ALA A 108 -17.55 4.26 -14.76
C ALA A 108 -17.53 3.98 -13.25
N PHE A 109 -18.08 2.83 -12.83
CA PHE A 109 -18.01 2.37 -11.44
C PHE A 109 -16.55 2.11 -11.02
N LEU A 110 -15.79 1.36 -11.83
CA LEU A 110 -14.37 1.11 -11.59
C LEU A 110 -13.57 2.42 -11.60
N SER A 111 -13.84 3.36 -12.49
CA SER A 111 -13.18 4.67 -12.45
C SER A 111 -13.43 5.40 -11.13
N ARG A 112 -14.67 5.41 -10.63
CA ARG A 112 -15.02 6.04 -9.34
C ARG A 112 -14.33 5.33 -8.18
N LEU A 113 -14.34 3.99 -8.17
CA LEU A 113 -13.68 3.18 -7.16
C LEU A 113 -12.17 3.47 -7.14
N SER A 114 -11.52 3.65 -8.30
CA SER A 114 -10.07 3.88 -8.41
C SER A 114 -9.62 5.18 -7.78
N ASN A 115 -10.51 6.16 -7.71
CA ASN A 115 -10.24 7.43 -7.06
C ASN A 115 -10.35 7.35 -5.52
N MET A 116 -11.05 6.34 -4.99
CA MET A 116 -11.30 6.19 -3.55
C MET A 116 -10.53 5.03 -2.91
N SER A 117 -10.09 4.06 -3.72
CA SER A 117 -9.37 2.87 -3.28
C SER A 117 -7.86 3.06 -3.42
N ASN A 118 -7.12 2.50 -2.46
CA ASN A 118 -5.66 2.41 -2.53
C ASN A 118 -5.16 1.20 -3.34
N ILE A 119 -6.06 0.43 -3.95
CA ILE A 119 -5.70 -0.74 -4.75
C ILE A 119 -5.39 -0.29 -6.19
N PRO A 120 -4.23 -0.64 -6.76
CA PRO A 120 -3.91 -0.24 -8.13
C PRO A 120 -4.91 -0.82 -9.14
N SER A 121 -5.47 0.04 -10.00
CA SER A 121 -6.47 -0.31 -11.01
C SER A 121 -5.98 -1.38 -12.01
N ALA A 122 -4.67 -1.49 -12.20
CA ALA A 122 -4.03 -2.52 -13.02
C ALA A 122 -4.44 -3.96 -12.66
N TYR A 123 -4.86 -4.19 -11.41
CA TYR A 123 -5.25 -5.51 -10.90
C TYR A 123 -6.76 -5.76 -10.91
N TRP A 124 -7.56 -4.78 -11.36
CA TRP A 124 -9.02 -4.85 -11.27
C TRP A 124 -9.64 -5.52 -12.48
N GLU A 125 -9.16 -5.17 -13.67
CA GLU A 125 -9.68 -5.68 -14.95
C GLU A 125 -8.94 -6.93 -15.42
N ASN A 126 -7.65 -7.07 -15.06
CA ASN A 126 -6.76 -8.14 -15.53
C ASN A 126 -6.67 -9.34 -14.56
N GLY A 127 -7.44 -9.33 -13.48
CA GLY A 127 -7.27 -10.26 -12.34
C GLY A 127 -7.73 -11.69 -12.58
N ARG A 128 -8.34 -12.04 -13.72
CA ARG A 128 -8.76 -13.43 -13.96
C ARG A 128 -7.65 -14.22 -14.63
N LYS A 129 -6.71 -14.71 -13.82
CA LYS A 129 -5.88 -15.84 -14.26
C LYS A 129 -6.74 -17.11 -14.23
N PRO A 130 -6.69 -17.94 -15.29
CA PRO A 130 -7.43 -19.19 -15.29
C PRO A 130 -7.00 -20.06 -14.10
N PRO A 131 -7.92 -20.85 -13.52
CA PRO A 131 -7.55 -21.78 -12.46
C PRO A 131 -6.46 -22.73 -12.99
N ILE A 132 -5.41 -22.91 -12.19
CA ILE A 132 -4.22 -23.74 -12.49
C ILE A 132 -4.61 -25.13 -13.00
N SER A 133 -5.65 -25.70 -12.40
CA SER A 133 -6.28 -26.97 -12.77
C SER A 133 -7.63 -27.06 -12.09
N SER A 134 -8.56 -27.83 -12.65
CA SER A 134 -9.85 -28.15 -11.99
C SER A 134 -9.69 -28.85 -10.65
N LYS A 135 -8.53 -29.49 -10.40
CA LYS A 135 -8.19 -30.17 -9.13
C LYS A 135 -7.31 -29.34 -8.20
N SER A 136 -6.84 -28.15 -8.64
CA SER A 136 -5.96 -27.33 -7.83
C SER A 136 -6.76 -26.55 -6.79
N CYS A 137 -6.33 -26.59 -5.52
CA CYS A 137 -6.87 -25.75 -4.46
C CYS A 137 -6.36 -24.31 -4.51
N VAL A 138 -5.41 -24.00 -5.41
CA VAL A 138 -4.77 -22.70 -5.54
C VAL A 138 -5.55 -21.85 -6.52
N LYS A 139 -6.25 -20.82 -6.01
CA LYS A 139 -7.04 -19.86 -6.78
C LYS A 139 -6.32 -18.52 -6.83
N TYR A 140 -6.43 -17.83 -7.96
CA TYR A 140 -6.05 -16.42 -8.04
C TYR A 140 -7.00 -15.61 -7.16
N PRO A 141 -6.51 -14.72 -6.28
CA PRO A 141 -7.36 -13.97 -5.36
C PRO A 141 -8.25 -12.98 -6.12
N GLU A 142 -9.53 -12.95 -5.80
CA GLU A 142 -10.45 -11.97 -6.39
C GLU A 142 -10.31 -10.62 -5.66
N LEU A 143 -10.59 -9.53 -6.37
CA LEU A 143 -10.55 -8.18 -5.78
C LEU A 143 -11.50 -8.06 -4.57
N TYR A 144 -12.64 -8.74 -4.63
CA TYR A 144 -13.69 -8.69 -3.61
C TYR A 144 -13.36 -9.52 -2.36
N ASP A 145 -12.37 -10.42 -2.43
CA ASP A 145 -11.89 -11.18 -1.28
C ASP A 145 -10.98 -10.34 -0.38
N LEU A 146 -10.54 -9.17 -0.85
CA LEU A 146 -9.69 -8.27 -0.08
C LEU A 146 -10.51 -7.50 0.94
N SER A 147 -10.27 -7.78 2.22
CA SER A 147 -10.74 -6.93 3.31
C SER A 147 -9.68 -5.89 3.61
N PHE A 148 -9.99 -4.60 3.49
CA PHE A 148 -9.04 -3.53 3.78
C PHE A 148 -9.73 -2.30 4.37
N ASN A 149 -8.97 -1.57 5.18
CA ASN A 149 -9.26 -0.21 5.57
C ASN A 149 -8.35 0.70 4.74
N ASN A 150 -8.94 1.54 3.90
CA ASN A 150 -8.26 2.42 2.95
C ASN A 150 -7.13 3.27 3.55
N LEU A 151 -7.17 3.52 4.85
CA LEU A 151 -6.21 4.38 5.54
C LEU A 151 -5.04 3.63 6.16
N TYR A 152 -5.19 2.37 6.57
CA TYR A 152 -4.26 1.78 7.53
C TYR A 152 -3.78 0.35 7.23
N TRP A 153 -4.67 -0.56 6.86
CA TRP A 153 -4.31 -1.98 6.81
C TRP A 153 -5.21 -2.80 5.90
N GLN A 154 -4.67 -3.92 5.41
CA GLN A 154 -5.43 -5.03 4.84
C GLN A 154 -5.60 -6.12 5.90
N LYS A 155 -6.73 -6.81 5.91
CA LYS A 155 -7.05 -7.85 6.89
C LYS A 155 -7.13 -9.20 6.21
N LEU A 156 -6.35 -10.14 6.73
CA LEU A 156 -6.40 -11.55 6.35
C LEU A 156 -6.87 -12.35 7.56
N SER A 157 -8.08 -12.92 7.48
CA SER A 157 -8.61 -13.81 8.50
C SER A 157 -8.30 -15.25 8.13
N VAL A 158 -7.57 -15.96 8.99
CA VAL A 158 -7.30 -17.39 8.85
C VAL A 158 -7.97 -18.16 10.00
N ARG A 159 -8.07 -19.49 9.87
CA ARG A 159 -8.77 -20.35 10.86
C ARG A 159 -8.25 -20.20 12.30
N ASN A 160 -7.01 -19.75 12.46
CA ASN A 160 -6.36 -19.62 13.77
C ASN A 160 -5.63 -18.27 13.95
N GLY A 161 -6.27 -17.19 13.52
CA GLY A 161 -5.79 -15.83 13.76
C GLY A 161 -6.13 -14.87 12.64
N THR A 162 -5.81 -13.61 12.89
CA THR A 162 -6.06 -12.49 11.99
C THR A 162 -4.77 -11.72 11.83
N PHE A 163 -4.40 -11.47 10.58
CA PHE A 163 -3.29 -10.59 10.23
C PHE A 163 -3.82 -9.25 9.75
N TYR A 164 -3.30 -8.18 10.33
CA TYR A 164 -3.48 -6.80 9.88
C TYR A 164 -2.19 -6.38 9.17
N ILE A 165 -2.22 -6.36 7.84
CA ILE A 165 -1.09 -6.11 6.95
C ILE A 165 -1.02 -4.61 6.68
N TYR A 166 0.07 -3.98 7.11
CA TYR A 166 0.33 -2.55 6.89
C TYR A 166 1.04 -2.28 5.56
N GLY A 167 1.84 -3.23 5.09
CA GLY A 167 2.55 -3.09 3.82
C GLY A 167 3.49 -4.24 3.52
N ALA A 168 3.86 -4.36 2.25
CA ALA A 168 4.82 -5.34 1.75
C ALA A 168 5.94 -4.65 0.98
N TYR A 169 7.17 -5.14 1.16
CA TYR A 169 8.38 -4.55 0.60
C TYR A 169 9.22 -5.63 -0.06
N PHE A 170 9.57 -5.41 -1.33
CA PHE A 170 10.56 -6.23 -2.01
C PHE A 170 11.96 -5.81 -1.57
N ASP A 171 12.70 -6.75 -0.99
CA ASP A 171 14.03 -6.52 -0.43
C ASP A 171 15.07 -7.35 -1.19
N ASN A 172 15.79 -6.68 -2.08
CA ASN A 172 16.85 -7.24 -2.91
C ASN A 172 18.25 -6.71 -2.52
N ARG A 173 18.40 -6.16 -1.31
CA ARG A 173 19.69 -5.61 -0.85
C ARG A 173 20.71 -6.75 -0.69
N ALA A 174 21.95 -6.52 -1.13
CA ALA A 174 23.02 -7.52 -1.08
C ALA A 174 23.27 -8.12 0.33
N ARG A 175 23.00 -7.37 1.40
CA ARG A 175 23.16 -7.82 2.80
C ARG A 175 22.10 -8.83 3.26
N VAL A 176 21.01 -9.00 2.52
CA VAL A 176 19.89 -9.89 2.89
C VAL A 176 20.20 -11.35 2.51
N GLY A 177 21.06 -11.55 1.52
CA GLY A 177 21.49 -12.85 1.02
C GLY A 177 21.45 -12.91 -0.51
N ASN A 178 21.66 -14.11 -1.03
CA ASN A 178 21.68 -14.36 -2.48
C ASN A 178 20.28 -14.40 -3.12
N VAL A 179 19.22 -14.45 -2.32
CA VAL A 179 17.84 -14.57 -2.78
C VAL A 179 17.04 -13.35 -2.30
N PRO A 180 16.33 -12.64 -3.20
CA PRO A 180 15.48 -11.53 -2.80
C PRO A 180 14.29 -12.00 -1.97
N LEU A 181 13.86 -11.19 -1.02
CA LEU A 181 12.77 -11.51 -0.09
C LEU A 181 11.63 -10.50 -0.19
N VAL A 182 10.41 -10.94 0.13
CA VAL A 182 9.29 -10.04 0.37
C VAL A 182 9.11 -9.92 1.89
N ARG A 183 9.25 -8.72 2.42
CA ARG A 183 9.01 -8.40 3.83
C ARG A 183 7.62 -7.84 4.00
N ILE A 184 6.82 -8.43 4.87
CA ILE A 184 5.45 -7.98 5.11
C ILE A 184 5.38 -7.51 6.56
N LEU A 185 4.98 -6.26 6.76
CA LEU A 185 4.76 -5.71 8.10
C LEU A 185 3.33 -6.00 8.51
N VAL A 186 3.18 -6.78 9.59
CA VAL A 186 1.87 -7.24 10.08
C VAL A 186 1.75 -7.07 11.58
N MET A 187 0.53 -6.80 12.03
CA MET A 187 0.10 -7.10 13.39
C MET A 187 -0.73 -8.38 13.35
N ALA A 188 -0.50 -9.29 14.29
CA ALA A 188 -1.27 -10.52 14.43
C ALA A 188 -1.98 -10.51 15.79
N ASP A 189 -3.19 -11.08 15.82
CA ASP A 189 -3.96 -11.27 17.06
C ASP A 189 -3.43 -12.42 17.94
N LYS A 190 -2.53 -13.25 17.41
CA LYS A 190 -1.83 -14.31 18.16
C LYS A 190 -0.40 -13.90 18.44
N ILE A 191 0.05 -14.16 19.68
CA ILE A 191 1.46 -14.01 20.07
C ILE A 191 2.34 -14.80 19.10
N LYS A 192 2.04 -16.08 18.90
CA LYS A 192 2.68 -16.92 17.89
C LYS A 192 1.79 -16.98 16.65
N PRO A 193 2.16 -16.34 15.53
CA PRO A 193 1.35 -16.40 14.33
C PRO A 193 1.27 -17.83 13.77
N PRO A 194 0.12 -18.24 13.22
CA PRO A 194 0.01 -19.55 12.56
C PRO A 194 0.96 -19.61 11.36
N PRO A 195 1.45 -20.81 10.99
CA PRO A 195 2.23 -20.99 9.77
C PRO A 195 1.39 -20.60 8.55
N THR A 196 1.94 -19.74 7.71
CA THR A 196 1.28 -19.27 6.49
C THR A 196 2.11 -19.55 5.25
N LEU A 197 1.42 -19.69 4.12
CA LEU A 197 2.03 -19.82 2.80
C LEU A 197 1.65 -18.59 1.99
N CYS A 198 2.65 -17.95 1.37
CA CYS A 198 2.43 -16.83 0.46
C CYS A 198 2.42 -17.33 -0.98
N GLN A 199 1.43 -16.86 -1.74
CA GLN A 199 1.34 -17.07 -3.18
C GLN A 199 1.79 -15.79 -3.88
N LEU A 200 2.89 -15.86 -4.64
CA LEU A 200 3.43 -14.73 -5.39
C LEU A 200 3.04 -14.87 -6.86
N TRP A 201 2.25 -13.91 -7.35
CA TRP A 201 1.77 -13.88 -8.73
C TRP A 201 2.56 -12.87 -9.56
N TYR A 202 3.25 -13.35 -10.58
CA TYR A 202 4.03 -12.51 -11.51
C TYR A 202 3.26 -12.28 -12.82
N ASN A 203 3.48 -11.16 -13.49
CA ASN A 203 2.79 -10.86 -14.76
C ASN A 203 3.03 -11.94 -15.82
N THR A 204 4.26 -12.43 -15.94
CA THR A 204 4.67 -13.44 -16.93
C THR A 204 4.42 -14.88 -16.50
N GLY A 205 4.01 -15.12 -15.24
CA GLY A 205 3.85 -16.47 -14.69
C GLY A 205 2.41 -16.97 -14.79
N SER A 206 2.21 -18.15 -15.37
CA SER A 206 0.91 -18.84 -15.37
C SER A 206 0.55 -19.43 -14.00
N TYR A 207 1.55 -19.65 -13.15
CA TYR A 207 1.41 -20.27 -11.82
C TYR A 207 2.02 -19.35 -10.75
N PRO A 208 1.47 -19.35 -9.52
CA PRO A 208 2.07 -18.62 -8.42
C PRO A 208 3.29 -19.35 -7.90
N THR A 209 4.29 -18.59 -7.48
CA THR A 209 5.38 -19.15 -6.67
C THR A 209 4.92 -19.23 -5.22
N ILE A 210 4.95 -20.44 -4.66
CA ILE A 210 4.60 -20.68 -3.26
C ILE A 210 5.85 -20.48 -2.40
N SER A 211 5.73 -19.66 -1.35
CA SER A 211 6.81 -19.40 -0.40
C SER A 211 6.34 -19.62 1.03
N THR A 212 7.19 -20.21 1.87
CA THR A 212 6.95 -20.37 3.30
C THR A 212 7.29 -19.08 4.04
N THR A 213 6.46 -18.68 4.99
CA THR A 213 6.71 -17.48 5.78
C THR A 213 7.56 -17.75 7.01
N LYS A 214 8.56 -16.91 7.25
CA LYS A 214 9.25 -16.82 8.54
C LYS A 214 8.88 -15.49 9.21
N TYR A 215 8.41 -15.55 10.45
CA TYR A 215 8.10 -14.36 11.22
C TYR A 215 9.28 -13.94 12.10
N THR A 216 9.35 -12.66 12.40
CA THR A 216 10.30 -12.07 13.35
C THR A 216 9.57 -10.95 14.06
N TYR A 217 9.62 -10.93 15.40
CA TYR A 217 8.99 -9.88 16.16
C TYR A 217 9.67 -8.53 15.92
N ALA A 218 8.87 -7.46 15.85
CA ALA A 218 9.38 -6.10 15.79
C ALA A 218 9.94 -5.63 17.15
N TRP A 219 9.57 -6.31 18.24
CA TRP A 219 10.05 -6.04 19.59
C TRP A 219 10.87 -7.23 20.12
N TYR A 220 11.64 -6.99 21.19
CA TYR A 220 12.32 -8.06 21.90
C TYR A 220 11.29 -8.90 22.66
N SER A 221 11.24 -10.20 22.40
CA SER A 221 10.29 -11.13 23.04
C SER A 221 10.32 -11.10 24.57
N LYS A 222 11.47 -10.70 25.15
CA LYS A 222 11.68 -10.53 26.59
C LYS A 222 10.90 -9.36 27.22
N TRP A 223 10.36 -8.45 26.42
CA TRP A 223 9.64 -7.26 26.91
C TRP A 223 8.13 -7.45 27.01
N GLY A 224 7.59 -8.59 26.57
CA GLY A 224 6.14 -8.79 26.43
C GLY A 224 5.68 -10.23 26.56
N ASN A 225 6.27 -10.98 27.50
CA ASN A 225 5.75 -12.25 28.03
C ASN A 225 6.23 -12.44 29.46
#